data_AF-A0A5B7X7J4-F1
#
_entry.id   AF-A0A5B7X7J4-F1
#
_cell.length_a   1.000
_cell.length_b   1.000
_cell.length_c   1.000
_cell.angle_alpha   90.00
_cell.angle_beta   90.00
_cell.angle_gamma   90.00
#
_symmetry.space_group_name_H-M   'P 1'
#
loop_
_entity.id
_entity.type
_entity.pdbx_description
1 polymer ?
#
loop_
_entity_poly.entity_id
_entity_poly.type
_entity_poly.pdbx_seq_one_letter_code
_entity_poly.pdbx_strand_id
1 'polypeptide(L)'
;MQKIPADHTFYKRSRKKQNKILLLIGLGALGFNLLMLLISIFTGWYLLVLFTFAISLSIIAPFFDTPQMVKNGKLTYFSSLFLAETERKAAIVIHGGTLFDYFFVIDRDLNGQQRTNLILQKFIEGLLHLTSSYHSKDAGIRVKGTSYILNERTLEKAGFTIVKTDVLQYVILIWNYFNLTLSLSLAKAKLTFPNLGRVVTFEAELSSLMDRRSYLESLNTRLTTVR
;
A
#
# COMPACT_ATOMS: atom_id res chain seq x y z
N MET A 1 -15.06 8.15 14.52
CA MET A 1 -14.12 7.03 14.77
C MET A 1 -13.84 6.39 13.41
N GLN A 2 -12.58 6.34 12.97
CA GLN A 2 -12.22 5.80 11.64
C GLN A 2 -12.65 4.32 11.55
N LYS A 3 -13.42 3.97 10.51
CA LYS A 3 -13.92 2.61 10.32
C LYS A 3 -12.78 1.73 9.78
N ILE A 4 -12.20 0.93 10.65
CA ILE A 4 -11.17 -0.03 10.25
C ILE A 4 -11.80 -1.19 9.45
N PRO A 5 -11.20 -1.62 8.33
CA PRO A 5 -11.71 -2.73 7.54
C PRO A 5 -11.81 -4.04 8.34
N ALA A 6 -12.95 -4.71 8.24
CA ALA A 6 -13.25 -5.90 9.03
C ALA A 6 -12.35 -7.09 8.66
N ASP A 7 -11.88 -7.18 7.43
CA ASP A 7 -10.99 -8.22 6.91
C ASP A 7 -9.51 -8.04 7.33
N HIS A 8 -9.14 -6.91 7.93
CA HIS A 8 -7.76 -6.67 8.35
C HIS A 8 -7.42 -7.39 9.67
N THR A 9 -6.73 -8.53 9.59
CA THR A 9 -6.54 -9.44 10.74
C THR A 9 -5.71 -8.86 11.89
N PHE A 10 -4.81 -7.90 11.63
CA PHE A 10 -4.09 -7.19 12.70
C PHE A 10 -5.04 -6.43 13.63
N TYR A 11 -5.96 -5.65 13.06
CA TYR A 11 -6.86 -4.80 13.83
C TYR A 11 -7.98 -5.55 14.54
N LYS A 12 -8.33 -6.76 14.06
CA LYS A 12 -9.22 -7.70 14.76
C LYS A 12 -8.65 -8.18 16.12
N ARG A 13 -7.34 -8.10 16.32
CA ARG A 13 -6.68 -8.57 17.55
C ARG A 13 -6.77 -7.51 18.65
N SER A 14 -6.77 -7.96 19.90
CA SER A 14 -6.67 -7.06 21.05
C SER A 14 -5.39 -6.22 21.01
N ARG A 15 -5.41 -5.03 21.63
CA ARG A 15 -4.25 -4.12 21.64
C ARG A 15 -2.98 -4.77 22.20
N LYS A 16 -3.12 -5.63 23.22
CA LYS A 16 -2.00 -6.42 23.78
C LYS A 16 -1.37 -7.34 22.73
N LYS A 17 -2.19 -8.03 21.92
CA LYS A 17 -1.71 -8.90 20.84
C LYS A 17 -1.08 -8.10 19.69
N GLN A 18 -1.67 -6.97 19.30
CA GLN A 18 -1.08 -6.06 18.32
C GLN A 18 0.32 -5.59 18.74
N ASN A 19 0.45 -5.07 19.97
CA ASN A 19 1.73 -4.61 20.50
C ASN A 19 2.75 -5.75 20.60
N LYS A 20 2.33 -6.97 20.98
CA LYS A 20 3.21 -8.15 21.01
C LYS A 20 3.75 -8.48 19.61
N ILE A 21 2.91 -8.44 18.58
CA ILE A 21 3.34 -8.68 17.19
C ILE A 21 4.37 -7.64 16.76
N LEU A 22 4.08 -6.35 16.96
CA LEU A 22 5.00 -5.27 16.60
C LEU A 22 6.33 -5.37 17.36
N LEU A 23 6.29 -5.71 18.65
CA LEU A 23 7.49 -5.94 19.46
C LEU A 23 8.34 -7.09 18.89
N LEU A 24 7.71 -8.21 18.53
CA LEU A 24 8.42 -9.35 17.95
C LEU A 24 9.07 -9.00 16.60
N ILE A 25 8.37 -8.25 15.74
CA ILE A 25 8.93 -7.76 14.48
C ILE A 25 10.13 -6.84 14.74
N GLY A 26 10.01 -5.90 15.68
CA GLY A 26 11.09 -4.99 16.05
C GLY A 26 12.31 -5.72 16.64
N LEU A 27 12.09 -6.66 17.57
CA LEU A 27 13.16 -7.48 18.14
C LEU A 27 13.83 -8.37 17.09
N GLY A 28 13.06 -8.95 16.18
CA GLY A 28 13.59 -9.73 15.06
C GLY A 28 14.48 -8.88 14.15
N ALA A 29 14.04 -7.68 13.78
CA ALA A 29 14.83 -6.74 13.00
C ALA A 29 16.11 -6.30 13.74
N LEU A 30 16.01 -6.00 15.04
CA LEU A 30 17.18 -5.64 15.86
C LEU A 30 18.18 -6.79 15.93
N GLY A 31 17.72 -8.01 16.22
CA GLY A 31 18.58 -9.20 16.27
C GLY A 31 19.28 -9.46 14.93
N PHE A 32 18.56 -9.32 13.81
CA PHE A 32 19.15 -9.43 12.48
C PHE A 32 20.25 -8.40 12.23
N ASN A 33 20.02 -7.12 12.56
CA ASN A 33 21.02 -6.07 12.37
C ASN A 33 22.24 -6.24 13.29
N LEU A 34 22.05 -6.69 14.53
CA LEU A 34 23.15 -7.02 15.44
C LEU A 34 23.99 -8.19 14.92
N LEU A 35 23.36 -9.22 14.36
CA LEU A 35 24.07 -10.33 13.71
C LEU A 35 24.90 -9.84 12.52
N MET A 36 24.33 -8.98 11.66
CA MET A 36 25.05 -8.39 10.53
C MET A 36 26.21 -7.50 10.98
N LEU A 37 26.07 -6.78 12.09
CA LEU A 37 27.16 -6.03 12.72
C LEU A 37 28.30 -6.94 13.18
N LEU A 38 27.99 -8.06 13.84
CA LEU A 38 29.03 -9.03 14.25
C LEU A 38 29.76 -9.62 13.05
N ILE A 39 29.03 -10.02 12.01
CA ILE A 39 29.62 -10.53 10.76
C ILE A 39 30.51 -9.47 10.12
N SER A 40 30.04 -8.22 10.10
CA SER A 40 30.78 -7.09 9.55
C SER A 40 32.11 -6.85 10.26
N ILE A 41 32.13 -6.95 11.60
CA ILE A 41 33.36 -6.83 12.40
C ILE A 41 34.32 -7.98 12.08
N PHE A 42 33.83 -9.22 12.06
CA PHE A 42 34.67 -10.40 11.82
C PHE A 42 35.27 -10.43 10.41
N THR A 43 34.52 -9.95 9.41
CA THR A 43 34.94 -9.93 8.01
C THR A 43 35.67 -8.66 7.59
N GLY A 44 35.62 -7.60 8.41
CA GLY A 44 36.11 -6.26 8.06
C GLY A 44 35.23 -5.51 7.06
N TRP A 45 34.10 -6.07 6.62
CA TRP A 45 33.21 -5.43 5.65
C TRP A 45 32.19 -4.51 6.33
N TYR A 46 32.63 -3.32 6.76
CA TYR A 46 31.81 -2.35 7.50
C TYR A 46 30.59 -1.81 6.74
N LEU A 47 30.66 -1.76 5.40
CA LEU A 47 29.53 -1.34 4.57
C LEU A 47 28.33 -2.28 4.65
N LEU A 48 28.55 -3.55 5.03
CA LEU A 48 27.48 -4.53 5.22
C LEU A 48 26.39 -4.00 6.15
N VAL A 49 26.79 -3.40 7.28
CA VAL A 49 25.84 -2.89 8.30
C VAL A 49 24.97 -1.79 7.72
N LEU A 50 25.56 -0.86 6.96
CA LEU A 50 24.82 0.24 6.34
C LEU A 50 23.76 -0.30 5.37
N PHE A 51 24.14 -1.25 4.52
CA PHE A 51 23.20 -1.86 3.56
C PHE A 51 22.11 -2.67 4.27
N THR A 52 22.48 -3.55 5.20
CA THR A 52 21.50 -4.42 5.89
C THR A 52 20.55 -3.60 6.75
N PHE A 53 21.03 -2.52 7.36
CA PHE A 53 20.20 -1.60 8.13
C PHE A 53 19.21 -0.86 7.24
N ALA A 54 19.67 -0.29 6.12
CA ALA A 54 18.78 0.39 5.18
C ALA A 54 17.69 -0.55 4.62
N ILE A 55 18.07 -1.78 4.23
CA ILE A 55 17.14 -2.80 3.74
C ILE A 55 16.14 -3.18 4.83
N SER A 56 16.63 -3.51 6.04
CA SER A 56 15.81 -3.87 7.18
C SER A 56 14.80 -2.77 7.52
N LEU A 57 15.26 -1.51 7.57
CA LEU A 57 14.40 -0.37 7.83
C LEU A 57 13.30 -0.23 6.77
N SER A 58 13.63 -0.35 5.47
CA SER A 58 12.64 -0.24 4.39
C SER A 58 11.52 -1.27 4.48
N ILE A 59 11.83 -2.50 4.94
CA ILE A 59 10.87 -3.61 5.07
C ILE A 59 10.02 -3.46 6.33
N ILE A 60 10.63 -2.99 7.42
CA ILE A 60 10.01 -2.99 8.75
C ILE A 60 9.20 -1.72 9.00
N ALA A 61 9.60 -0.58 8.43
CA ALA A 61 8.93 0.71 8.62
C ALA A 61 7.40 0.66 8.39
N PRO A 62 6.85 0.05 7.31
CA PRO A 62 5.41 -0.05 7.09
C PRO A 62 4.63 -0.71 8.24
N PHE A 63 5.25 -1.64 8.97
CA PHE A 63 4.60 -2.32 10.10
C PHE A 63 4.39 -1.41 11.31
N PHE A 64 5.13 -0.30 11.40
CA PHE A 64 5.00 0.69 12.47
C PHE A 64 4.30 1.96 11.97
N ASP A 65 4.71 2.45 10.80
CA ASP A 65 4.24 3.72 10.26
C ASP A 65 2.77 3.67 9.87
N THR A 66 2.33 2.64 9.13
CA THR A 66 0.93 2.51 8.72
C THR A 66 -0.03 2.52 9.92
N PRO A 67 0.11 1.62 10.93
CA PRO A 67 -0.80 1.63 12.06
C PRO A 67 -0.70 2.89 12.92
N GLN A 68 0.47 3.54 13.00
CA GLN A 68 0.65 4.79 13.74
C GLN A 68 0.01 5.98 13.02
N MET A 69 0.17 6.08 11.70
CA MET A 69 -0.46 7.13 10.88
C MET A 69 -1.98 6.99 10.89
N VAL A 70 -2.50 5.77 10.83
CA VAL A 70 -3.94 5.47 11.00
C VAL A 70 -4.41 5.88 12.39
N LYS A 71 -3.71 5.48 13.45
CA LYS A 71 -4.06 5.87 14.83
C LYS A 71 -4.11 7.38 15.02
N ASN A 72 -3.22 8.12 14.36
CA ASN A 72 -3.12 9.57 14.45
C ASN A 72 -4.04 10.30 13.45
N GLY A 73 -4.89 9.59 12.70
CA GLY A 73 -5.81 10.17 11.73
C GLY A 73 -5.16 10.77 10.48
N LYS A 74 -3.86 10.50 10.25
CA LYS A 74 -3.12 10.94 9.05
C LYS A 74 -3.40 10.06 7.83
N LEU A 75 -3.82 8.81 8.05
CA LEU A 75 -4.23 7.87 7.01
C LEU A 75 -5.62 7.31 7.32
N THR A 76 -6.50 7.33 6.32
CA THR A 76 -7.85 6.77 6.36
C THR A 76 -7.94 5.54 5.49
N TYR A 77 -8.50 4.44 6.01
CA TYR A 77 -8.83 3.27 5.21
C TYR A 77 -10.19 3.48 4.56
N PHE A 78 -10.25 3.33 3.24
CA PHE A 78 -11.52 3.22 2.51
C PHE A 78 -11.80 1.76 2.11
N SER A 79 -10.77 0.91 2.07
CA SER A 79 -10.89 -0.55 2.08
C SER A 79 -9.61 -1.15 2.71
N SER A 80 -9.53 -2.47 2.90
CA SER A 80 -8.35 -3.11 3.50
C SER A 80 -7.06 -2.99 2.71
N LEU A 81 -7.12 -2.63 1.42
CA LEU A 81 -5.94 -2.43 0.56
C LEU A 81 -6.00 -1.09 -0.18
N PHE A 82 -6.73 -0.12 0.37
CA PHE A 82 -6.83 1.24 -0.13
C PHE A 82 -6.83 2.24 1.03
N LEU A 83 -5.84 3.12 1.02
CA LEU A 83 -5.60 4.14 2.01
C LEU A 83 -5.64 5.52 1.34
N ALA A 84 -6.06 6.54 2.08
CA ALA A 84 -5.88 7.92 1.66
C ALA A 84 -5.33 8.77 2.81
N GLU A 85 -4.47 9.71 2.47
CA GLU A 85 -4.04 10.75 3.40
C GLU A 85 -5.19 11.73 3.66
N THR A 86 -5.14 12.40 4.82
CA THR A 86 -6.02 13.55 5.07
C THR A 86 -5.84 14.59 3.96
N GLU A 87 -6.94 15.17 3.50
CA GLU A 87 -6.91 16.22 2.48
C GLU A 87 -5.97 17.36 2.89
N ARG A 88 -5.13 17.79 1.94
CA ARG A 88 -4.25 18.95 2.10
C ARG A 88 -4.25 19.76 0.82
N LYS A 89 -4.54 21.06 0.93
CA LYS A 89 -4.54 22.01 -0.22
C LYS A 89 -5.41 21.52 -1.39
N ALA A 90 -6.65 21.09 -1.11
CA ALA A 90 -7.58 20.56 -2.10
C ALA A 90 -7.05 19.34 -2.88
N ALA A 91 -6.20 18.53 -2.24
CA ALA A 91 -5.70 17.28 -2.79
C ALA A 91 -5.77 16.15 -1.77
N ILE A 92 -6.17 14.97 -2.23
CA ILE A 92 -6.17 13.71 -1.50
C ILE A 92 -5.15 12.80 -2.15
N VAL A 93 -4.14 12.38 -1.38
CA VAL A 93 -3.17 11.39 -1.84
C VAL A 93 -3.67 10.01 -1.48
N ILE A 94 -3.87 9.15 -2.48
CA ILE A 94 -4.31 7.77 -2.31
C ILE A 94 -3.17 6.80 -2.52
N HIS A 95 -3.22 5.71 -1.76
CA HIS A 95 -2.23 4.66 -1.74
C HIS A 95 -2.92 3.30 -1.85
N GLY A 96 -2.33 2.38 -2.60
CA GLY A 96 -2.65 0.96 -2.44
C GLY A 96 -2.17 0.46 -1.06
N GLY A 97 -2.57 -0.76 -0.70
CA GLY A 97 -2.09 -1.36 0.56
C GLY A 97 -0.56 -1.41 0.63
N THR A 98 -0.04 -1.17 1.83
CA THR A 98 1.38 -1.26 2.19
C THR A 98 1.78 -2.72 2.41
N LEU A 99 3.08 -3.01 2.59
CA LEU A 99 3.55 -4.35 2.95
C LEU A 99 2.88 -4.88 4.22
N PHE A 100 2.61 -4.00 5.18
CA PHE A 100 1.85 -4.33 6.39
C PHE A 100 0.45 -4.84 6.04
N ASP A 101 -0.28 -4.10 5.20
CA ASP A 101 -1.64 -4.50 4.79
C ASP A 101 -1.61 -5.83 4.03
N TYR A 102 -0.65 -5.99 3.13
CA TYR A 102 -0.51 -7.20 2.32
C TYR A 102 -0.22 -8.41 3.18
N PHE A 103 0.55 -8.23 4.26
CA PHE A 103 0.84 -9.30 5.20
C PHE A 103 -0.39 -9.73 6.01
N PHE A 104 -1.27 -8.81 6.39
CA PHE A 104 -2.39 -9.07 7.29
C PHE A 104 -3.76 -9.26 6.61
N VAL A 105 -3.87 -8.93 5.33
CA VAL A 105 -5.13 -9.00 4.56
C VAL A 105 -5.10 -10.12 3.53
N ILE A 106 -3.96 -10.36 2.86
CA ILE A 106 -3.88 -11.35 1.77
C ILE A 106 -3.83 -12.75 2.36
N ASP A 107 -4.82 -13.55 2.01
CA ASP A 107 -4.85 -14.99 2.31
C ASP A 107 -3.74 -15.73 1.55
N ARG A 108 -2.99 -16.57 2.28
CA ARG A 108 -1.86 -17.32 1.76
C ARG A 108 -2.30 -18.53 0.94
N ASP A 109 -3.52 -19.01 1.12
CA ASP A 109 -4.05 -20.17 0.40
C ASP A 109 -4.49 -19.80 -1.03
N LEU A 110 -4.68 -18.50 -1.31
CA LEU A 110 -4.99 -18.00 -2.64
C LEU A 110 -3.79 -18.07 -3.59
N ASN A 111 -4.05 -18.42 -4.84
CA ASN A 111 -3.05 -18.36 -5.91
C ASN A 111 -2.77 -16.91 -6.36
N GLY A 112 -1.72 -16.71 -7.15
CA GLY A 112 -1.28 -15.37 -7.56
C GLY A 112 -2.33 -14.56 -8.34
N GLN A 113 -3.18 -15.21 -9.14
CA GLN A 113 -4.26 -14.53 -9.87
C GLN A 113 -5.38 -14.10 -8.91
N GLN A 114 -5.80 -14.99 -8.00
CA GLN A 114 -6.79 -14.68 -6.98
C GLN A 114 -6.34 -13.52 -6.08
N ARG A 115 -5.07 -13.50 -5.66
CA ARG A 115 -4.49 -12.40 -4.87
C ARG A 115 -4.48 -11.09 -5.64
N THR A 116 -4.12 -11.11 -6.92
CA THR A 116 -4.15 -9.92 -7.78
C THR A 116 -5.59 -9.40 -7.93
N ASN A 117 -6.55 -10.28 -8.14
CA ASN A 117 -7.97 -9.92 -8.24
C ASN A 117 -8.49 -9.33 -6.94
N LEU A 118 -8.12 -9.90 -5.78
CA LEU A 118 -8.46 -9.37 -4.47
C LEU A 118 -7.90 -7.95 -4.27
N ILE A 119 -6.61 -7.72 -4.60
CA ILE A 119 -5.99 -6.39 -4.49
C ILE A 119 -6.75 -5.37 -5.35
N LEU A 120 -7.05 -5.73 -6.60
CA LEU A 120 -7.79 -4.85 -7.51
C LEU A 120 -9.22 -4.58 -7.01
N GLN A 121 -9.91 -5.61 -6.53
CA GLN A 121 -11.25 -5.53 -5.95
C GLN A 121 -11.26 -4.56 -4.77
N LYS A 122 -10.32 -4.72 -3.83
CA LYS A 122 -10.17 -3.82 -2.68
C LYS A 122 -9.80 -2.40 -3.09
N PHE A 123 -8.97 -2.23 -4.10
CA PHE A 123 -8.67 -0.89 -4.62
C PHE A 123 -9.94 -0.20 -5.14
N ILE A 124 -10.75 -0.89 -5.94
CA ILE A 124 -12.00 -0.35 -6.50
C ILE A 124 -13.04 -0.10 -5.41
N GLU A 125 -13.19 -1.02 -4.46
CA GLU A 125 -14.06 -0.85 -3.28
C GLU A 125 -13.65 0.41 -2.50
N GLY A 126 -12.35 0.63 -2.31
CA GLY A 126 -11.83 1.84 -1.67
C GLY A 126 -12.14 3.11 -2.44
N LEU A 127 -12.04 3.09 -3.77
CA LEU A 127 -12.39 4.22 -4.63
C LEU A 127 -13.89 4.57 -4.56
N LEU A 128 -14.76 3.55 -4.53
CA LEU A 128 -16.20 3.69 -4.33
C LEU A 128 -16.53 4.30 -2.95
N HIS A 129 -15.89 3.83 -1.90
CA HIS A 129 -16.08 4.39 -0.56
C HIS A 129 -15.52 5.81 -0.45
N LEU A 130 -14.39 6.10 -1.09
CA LEU A 130 -13.81 7.44 -1.17
C LEU A 130 -14.81 8.40 -1.81
N THR A 131 -15.26 8.12 -3.03
CA THR A 131 -16.22 8.97 -3.75
C THR A 131 -17.56 9.13 -3.01
N SER A 132 -17.99 8.12 -2.23
CA SER A 132 -19.21 8.20 -1.42
C SER A 132 -19.04 9.02 -0.14
N SER A 133 -17.81 9.29 0.30
CA SER A 133 -17.53 10.02 1.54
C SER A 133 -17.42 11.53 1.35
N TYR A 134 -17.51 12.01 0.10
CA TYR A 134 -17.42 13.41 -0.28
C TYR A 134 -18.69 13.83 -1.03
N HIS A 135 -19.01 15.12 -1.01
CA HIS A 135 -20.23 15.67 -1.60
C HIS A 135 -19.94 16.48 -2.88
N SER A 136 -20.99 16.88 -3.61
CA SER A 136 -20.86 17.62 -4.88
C SER A 136 -20.09 18.94 -4.77
N LYS A 137 -20.06 19.57 -3.58
CA LYS A 137 -19.25 20.77 -3.30
C LYS A 137 -17.74 20.51 -3.26
N ASP A 138 -17.35 19.25 -3.13
CA ASP A 138 -15.96 18.78 -3.04
C ASP A 138 -15.45 18.29 -4.41
N ALA A 139 -16.22 18.50 -5.48
CA ALA A 139 -15.95 18.01 -6.84
C ALA A 139 -14.59 18.44 -7.41
N GLY A 140 -14.10 19.63 -7.03
CA GLY A 140 -12.81 20.17 -7.47
C GLY A 140 -11.59 19.63 -6.72
N ILE A 141 -11.77 18.75 -5.72
CA ILE A 141 -10.64 18.13 -5.02
C ILE A 141 -9.91 17.19 -5.98
N ARG A 142 -8.58 17.31 -6.04
CA ARG A 142 -7.75 16.39 -6.82
C ARG A 142 -7.42 15.13 -6.04
N VAL A 143 -7.62 13.99 -6.66
CA VAL A 143 -7.18 12.68 -6.15
C VAL A 143 -5.92 12.29 -6.89
N LYS A 144 -4.82 12.10 -6.16
CA LYS A 144 -3.50 11.76 -6.73
C LYS A 144 -3.01 10.45 -6.16
N GLY A 145 -2.37 9.63 -6.99
CA GLY A 145 -1.73 8.40 -6.54
C GLY A 145 -0.52 8.03 -7.38
N THR A 146 0.23 7.05 -6.89
CA THR A 146 1.28 6.37 -7.67
C THR A 146 1.11 4.88 -7.48
N SER A 147 1.07 4.13 -8.58
CA SER A 147 0.95 2.67 -8.54
C SER A 147 2.05 2.00 -9.33
N TYR A 148 2.47 0.84 -8.82
CA TYR A 148 3.36 -0.11 -9.47
C TYR A 148 2.63 -1.45 -9.75
N ILE A 149 1.32 -1.50 -9.48
CA ILE A 149 0.47 -2.70 -9.62
C ILE A 149 -0.62 -2.46 -10.66
N LEU A 150 -1.22 -1.27 -10.65
CA LEU A 150 -2.21 -0.86 -11.64
C LEU A 150 -1.51 -0.38 -12.90
N ASN A 151 -2.07 -0.75 -14.04
CA ASN A 151 -1.62 -0.26 -15.33
C ASN A 151 -2.43 0.98 -15.76
N GLU A 152 -1.89 1.70 -16.74
CA GLU A 152 -2.47 2.94 -17.29
C GLU A 152 -3.92 2.73 -17.76
N ARG A 153 -4.16 1.68 -18.55
CA ARG A 153 -5.49 1.34 -19.08
C ARG A 153 -6.55 1.17 -17.99
N THR A 154 -6.20 0.57 -16.85
CA THR A 154 -7.14 0.40 -15.73
C THR A 154 -7.41 1.73 -15.04
N LEU A 155 -6.39 2.56 -14.86
CA LEU A 155 -6.50 3.89 -14.25
C LEU A 155 -7.34 4.83 -15.11
N GLU A 156 -7.10 4.87 -16.42
CA GLU A 156 -7.86 5.68 -17.38
C GLU A 156 -9.35 5.29 -17.39
N LYS A 157 -9.65 4.00 -17.39
CA LYS A 157 -11.04 3.52 -17.32
C LYS A 157 -11.72 3.90 -16.00
N ALA A 158 -10.95 3.99 -14.91
CA ALA A 158 -11.44 4.45 -13.63
C ALA A 158 -11.63 5.97 -13.55
N GLY A 159 -11.22 6.74 -14.57
CA GLY A 159 -11.37 8.20 -14.64
C GLY A 159 -10.10 8.97 -14.28
N PHE A 160 -8.96 8.31 -14.17
CA PHE A 160 -7.68 8.96 -13.92
C PHE A 160 -6.97 9.36 -15.21
N THR A 161 -6.17 10.40 -15.12
CA THR A 161 -5.20 10.81 -16.14
C THR A 161 -3.80 10.46 -15.68
N ILE A 162 -2.93 10.05 -16.60
CA ILE A 162 -1.55 9.72 -16.30
C ILE A 162 -0.70 10.98 -16.33
N VAL A 163 0.10 11.18 -15.29
CA VAL A 163 0.99 12.34 -15.16
C VAL A 163 2.42 11.90 -14.95
N LYS A 164 3.36 12.81 -15.22
CA LYS A 164 4.79 12.52 -15.08
C LYS A 164 5.13 12.21 -13.62
N THR A 165 5.81 11.08 -13.41
CA THR A 165 6.38 10.71 -12.12
C THR A 165 7.52 11.67 -11.77
N ASP A 166 7.48 12.23 -10.55
CA ASP A 166 8.51 13.13 -10.03
C ASP A 166 9.83 12.38 -9.78
N VAL A 167 10.97 13.04 -9.98
CA VAL A 167 12.31 12.50 -9.68
C VAL A 167 12.42 12.10 -8.19
N LEU A 168 11.85 12.89 -7.27
CA LEU A 168 11.86 12.54 -5.86
C LEU A 168 11.09 11.24 -5.60
N GLN A 169 9.98 11.03 -6.31
CA GLN A 169 9.21 9.79 -6.23
C GLN A 169 10.04 8.58 -6.68
N TYR A 170 10.84 8.73 -7.75
CA TYR A 170 11.76 7.68 -8.19
C TYR A 170 12.80 7.33 -7.12
N VAL A 171 13.39 8.33 -6.45
CA VAL A 171 14.37 8.10 -5.36
C VAL A 171 13.70 7.33 -4.20
N ILE A 172 12.49 7.70 -3.82
CA ILE A 172 11.72 7.01 -2.77
C ILE A 172 11.45 5.55 -3.17
N LEU A 173 11.16 5.29 -4.44
CA LEU A 173 10.90 3.93 -4.94
C LEU A 173 12.16 3.07 -4.97
N ILE A 174 13.32 3.65 -5.30
CA ILE A 174 14.61 2.96 -5.21
C ILE A 174 14.91 2.59 -3.75
N TRP A 175 14.72 3.52 -2.81
CA TRP A 175 14.88 3.25 -1.39
C TRP A 175 13.95 2.12 -0.91
N ASN A 176 12.73 2.09 -1.43
CA ASN A 176 11.73 1.07 -1.09
C ASN A 176 11.80 -0.19 -1.96
N TYR A 177 12.86 -0.41 -2.75
CA TYR A 177 12.90 -1.52 -3.72
C TYR A 177 12.67 -2.90 -3.08
N PHE A 178 13.26 -3.15 -1.91
CA PHE A 178 13.08 -4.42 -1.19
C PHE A 178 11.68 -4.57 -0.60
N ASN A 179 11.13 -3.49 -0.04
CA ASN A 179 9.75 -3.41 0.41
C ASN A 179 8.76 -3.72 -0.73
N LEU A 180 8.97 -3.11 -1.90
CA LEU A 180 8.18 -3.35 -3.11
C LEU A 180 8.32 -4.79 -3.61
N THR A 181 9.53 -5.34 -3.59
CA THR A 181 9.80 -6.74 -3.96
C THR A 181 8.98 -7.69 -3.09
N LEU A 182 8.96 -7.48 -1.76
CA LEU A 182 8.15 -8.30 -0.87
C LEU A 182 6.66 -8.11 -1.15
N SER A 183 6.19 -6.87 -1.26
CA SER A 183 4.79 -6.55 -1.52
C SER A 183 4.29 -7.20 -2.83
N LEU A 184 5.04 -7.06 -3.92
CA LEU A 184 4.74 -7.71 -5.20
C LEU A 184 4.81 -9.23 -5.11
N SER A 185 5.78 -9.76 -4.36
CA SER A 185 5.90 -11.21 -4.19
C SER A 185 4.72 -11.79 -3.42
N LEU A 186 4.22 -11.08 -2.41
CA LEU A 186 2.98 -11.45 -1.73
C LEU A 186 1.78 -11.37 -2.67
N ALA A 187 1.67 -10.29 -3.44
CA ALA A 187 0.58 -10.08 -4.41
C ALA A 187 0.54 -11.14 -5.52
N LYS A 188 1.70 -11.65 -5.96
CA LYS A 188 1.82 -12.61 -7.06
C LYS A 188 2.02 -14.06 -6.63
N ALA A 189 2.14 -14.31 -5.32
CA ALA A 189 2.46 -15.63 -4.76
C ALA A 189 3.76 -16.26 -5.29
N LYS A 190 4.71 -15.43 -5.76
CA LYS A 190 6.02 -15.85 -6.27
C LYS A 190 7.01 -14.70 -6.15
N LEU A 191 8.30 -14.99 -6.03
CA LEU A 191 9.34 -13.95 -6.01
C LEU A 191 9.21 -13.06 -7.26
N THR A 192 8.93 -11.79 -7.05
CA THR A 192 8.63 -10.82 -8.11
C THR A 192 9.33 -9.52 -7.80
N PHE A 193 10.18 -9.08 -8.73
CA PHE A 193 10.92 -7.82 -8.62
C PHE A 193 10.14 -6.68 -9.28
N PRO A 194 10.12 -5.48 -8.66
CA PRO A 194 9.44 -4.33 -9.22
C PRO A 194 10.17 -3.82 -10.47
N ASN A 195 9.39 -3.49 -11.51
CA ASN A 195 9.91 -2.72 -12.65
C ASN A 195 9.63 -1.23 -12.41
N LEU A 196 10.64 -0.51 -11.92
CA LEU A 196 10.51 0.91 -11.60
C LEU A 196 10.21 1.78 -12.83
N GLY A 197 10.57 1.32 -14.04
CA GLY A 197 10.24 2.01 -15.29
C GLY A 197 8.76 1.95 -15.68
N ARG A 198 7.96 1.10 -15.03
CA ARG A 198 6.51 0.97 -15.26
C ARG A 198 5.68 1.59 -14.14
N VAL A 199 6.29 2.40 -13.30
CA VAL A 199 5.58 3.12 -12.25
C VAL A 199 4.76 4.23 -12.89
N VAL A 200 3.48 4.27 -12.53
CA VAL A 200 2.52 5.22 -13.08
C VAL A 200 2.06 6.15 -11.95
N THR A 201 2.32 7.45 -12.10
CA THR A 201 1.66 8.48 -11.30
C THR A 201 0.41 8.94 -12.05
N PHE A 202 -0.68 9.14 -11.31
CA PHE A 202 -1.96 9.47 -11.89
C PHE A 202 -2.73 10.45 -11.02
N GLU A 203 -3.60 11.23 -11.65
CA GLU A 203 -4.49 12.16 -10.97
C GLU A 203 -5.87 12.24 -11.64
N ALA A 204 -6.86 12.61 -10.86
CA ALA A 204 -8.21 12.91 -11.33
C ALA A 204 -8.83 14.01 -10.47
N GLU A 205 -9.76 14.77 -11.03
CA GLU A 205 -10.74 15.44 -10.19
C GLU A 205 -11.69 14.42 -9.59
N LEU A 206 -12.14 14.67 -8.37
CA LEU A 206 -13.07 13.80 -7.68
C LEU A 206 -14.39 13.63 -8.48
N SER A 207 -14.84 14.70 -9.15
CA SER A 207 -15.96 14.69 -10.10
C SER A 207 -15.83 13.59 -11.16
N SER A 208 -14.67 13.49 -11.80
CA SER A 208 -14.39 12.52 -12.86
C SER A 208 -14.47 11.08 -12.35
N LEU A 209 -14.11 10.85 -11.08
CA LEU A 209 -14.23 9.54 -10.44
C LEU A 209 -15.69 9.21 -10.09
N MET A 210 -16.46 10.21 -9.66
CA MET A 210 -17.89 10.06 -9.39
C MET A 210 -18.68 9.72 -10.67
N ASP A 211 -18.34 10.32 -11.81
CA ASP A 211 -18.96 10.03 -13.10
C ASP A 211 -18.72 8.59 -13.58
N ARG A 212 -17.62 7.97 -13.12
CA ARG A 212 -17.27 6.57 -13.42
C ARG A 212 -17.83 5.57 -12.41
N ARG A 213 -18.67 6.00 -11.47
CA ARG A 213 -19.20 5.14 -10.39
C ARG A 213 -19.86 3.86 -10.91
N SER A 214 -20.74 3.93 -11.91
CA SER A 214 -21.44 2.74 -12.43
C SER A 214 -20.48 1.71 -13.03
N TYR A 215 -19.43 2.19 -13.70
CA TYR A 215 -18.36 1.34 -14.23
C TYR A 215 -17.59 0.65 -13.09
N LEU A 216 -17.22 1.39 -12.05
CA LEU A 216 -16.50 0.88 -10.88
C LEU A 216 -17.34 -0.15 -10.10
N GLU A 217 -18.64 0.07 -9.92
CA GLU A 217 -19.57 -0.87 -9.29
C GLU A 217 -19.71 -2.18 -10.09
N SER A 218 -19.84 -2.07 -11.42
CA SER A 218 -19.85 -3.23 -12.32
C SER A 218 -18.55 -4.03 -12.23
N LEU A 219 -17.40 -3.35 -12.25
CA LEU A 219 -16.09 -3.99 -12.17
C LEU A 219 -15.88 -4.67 -10.80
N ASN A 220 -16.28 -4.02 -9.70
CA ASN A 220 -16.20 -4.59 -8.36
C ASN A 220 -17.04 -5.87 -8.23
N THR A 221 -18.26 -5.85 -8.79
CA THR A 221 -19.14 -7.03 -8.81
C THR A 221 -18.48 -8.19 -9.55
N ARG A 222 -17.94 -7.94 -10.75
CA ARG A 222 -17.25 -8.96 -11.55
C ARG A 222 -16.06 -9.57 -10.84
N LEU A 223 -15.27 -8.76 -10.12
CA LEU A 223 -14.11 -9.27 -9.37
C LEU A 223 -14.49 -10.05 -8.11
N THR A 224 -15.67 -9.78 -7.55
CA THR A 224 -16.18 -10.49 -6.37
C THR A 224 -16.68 -11.89 -6.71
N THR A 225 -17.23 -12.08 -7.92
CA THR A 225 -17.76 -13.38 -8.39
C THR A 225 -16.67 -14.39 -8.77
N VAL A 226 -15.42 -13.97 -8.98
CA VAL A 226 -14.30 -14.84 -9.42
C VAL A 226 -13.55 -15.47 -8.23
N ARG A 227 -14.27 -15.90 -7.19
CA ARG A 227 -13.67 -16.59 -6.03
C ARG A 227 -13.51 -18.09 -6.27
#